data_AF-A0A843EVD3-F1
#
_entry.id   AF-A0A843EVD3-F1
#
_cell.length_a   1.000
_cell.length_b   1.000
_cell.length_c   1.000
_cell.angle_alpha   90.00
_cell.angle_beta   90.00
_cell.angle_gamma   90.00
#
_symmetry.space_group_name_H-M   'P 1'
#
loop_
_entity.id
_entity.type
_entity.pdbx_description
1 polymer ?
#
loop_
_entity_poly.entity_id
_entity_poly.type
_entity_poly.pdbx_seq_one_letter_code
_entity_poly.pdbx_strand_id
1 'polypeptide(L)'
;MITIATAECFTHGKIGLELHALAQNYKGNFGSKYIKNLDEYGEFNYNDLSIICSLFIPTIDAVKDILKVENPPKPDYLIKGIKVYDEAGDKKTSKIMAEAVMKITKCDIAIGTTAGIGHGAITIITQNYQITTISDVYSDLRKVNSEELYQRQISGIKKAIKIILLILNNKINELNTIENIEIIEKYF
;
A
#
# COMPACT_ATOMS: atom_id res chain seq x y z
N MET A 1 17.58 11.21 -3.36
CA MET A 1 16.89 9.90 -3.43
C MET A 1 15.63 9.98 -2.59
N ILE A 2 14.51 9.50 -3.11
CA ILE A 2 13.24 9.39 -2.39
C ILE A 2 13.15 7.98 -1.82
N THR A 3 13.01 7.87 -0.51
CA THR A 3 12.95 6.60 0.20
C THR A 3 11.50 6.15 0.41
N ILE A 4 11.23 4.87 0.17
CA ILE A 4 9.90 4.27 0.31
C ILE A 4 9.96 3.04 1.20
N ALA A 5 8.98 2.90 2.09
CA ALA A 5 8.80 1.69 2.89
C ALA A 5 7.34 1.23 2.87
N THR A 6 7.11 -0.09 2.81
CA THR A 6 5.76 -0.65 2.80
C THR A 6 5.54 -1.65 3.93
N ALA A 7 4.33 -1.61 4.50
CA ALA A 7 3.76 -2.61 5.39
C ALA A 7 2.49 -3.15 4.73
N GLU A 8 2.60 -4.31 4.12
CA GLU A 8 1.59 -4.87 3.23
C GLU A 8 0.95 -6.12 3.83
N CYS A 9 -0.33 -6.32 3.52
CA CYS A 9 -1.06 -7.53 3.87
C CYS A 9 -1.61 -8.16 2.58
N PHE A 10 -2.78 -7.75 2.10
CA PHE A 10 -3.40 -8.37 0.92
C PHE A 10 -2.62 -8.16 -0.40
N THR A 11 -1.70 -7.20 -0.44
CA THR A 11 -0.80 -6.96 -1.59
C THR A 11 0.52 -7.74 -1.50
N HIS A 12 0.78 -8.47 -0.41
CA HIS A 12 1.86 -9.46 -0.28
C HIS A 12 3.28 -8.90 -0.50
N GLY A 13 3.55 -7.65 -0.16
CA GLY A 13 4.86 -7.03 -0.37
C GLY A 13 5.16 -6.71 -1.84
N LYS A 14 4.17 -6.86 -2.73
CA LYS A 14 4.36 -6.69 -4.18
C LYS A 14 4.42 -5.23 -4.57
N ILE A 15 3.84 -4.30 -3.81
CA ILE A 15 3.96 -2.86 -4.13
C ILE A 15 5.43 -2.45 -4.00
N GLY A 16 6.06 -2.74 -2.86
CA GLY A 16 7.48 -2.44 -2.67
C GLY A 16 8.38 -3.16 -3.68
N LEU A 17 8.06 -4.40 -4.04
CA LEU A 17 8.81 -5.16 -5.06
C LEU A 17 8.74 -4.51 -6.45
N GLU A 18 7.54 -4.08 -6.87
CA GLU A 18 7.33 -3.44 -8.17
C GLU A 18 8.07 -2.10 -8.27
N LEU A 19 8.03 -1.29 -7.19
CA LEU A 19 8.75 -0.02 -7.11
C LEU A 19 10.27 -0.22 -7.04
N HIS A 20 10.74 -1.27 -6.38
CA HIS A 20 12.16 -1.63 -6.37
C HIS A 20 12.65 -2.02 -7.77
N ALA A 21 11.91 -2.89 -8.45
CA ALA A 21 12.23 -3.30 -9.82
C ALA A 21 12.26 -2.11 -10.78
N LEU A 22 11.34 -1.15 -10.60
CA LEU A 22 11.33 0.11 -11.34
C LEU A 22 12.60 0.94 -11.08
N ALA A 23 12.94 1.14 -9.80
CA ALA A 23 14.11 1.92 -9.39
C ALA A 23 15.44 1.35 -9.89
N GLN A 24 15.52 0.03 -10.05
CA GLN A 24 16.71 -0.66 -10.56
C GLN A 24 16.66 -0.90 -12.08
N ASN A 25 15.60 -0.42 -12.75
CA ASN A 25 15.36 -0.63 -14.18
C ASN A 25 15.40 -2.12 -14.59
N TYR A 26 14.96 -3.02 -13.70
CA TYR A 26 14.95 -4.46 -13.98
C TYR A 26 14.00 -4.81 -15.13
N LYS A 27 14.36 -5.86 -15.88
CA LYS A 27 13.64 -6.33 -17.07
C LYS A 27 13.31 -7.82 -16.97
N GLY A 28 12.43 -8.28 -17.86
CA GLY A 28 12.00 -9.68 -17.91
C GLY A 28 11.28 -10.11 -16.64
N ASN A 29 11.52 -11.35 -16.19
CA ASN A 29 10.85 -11.94 -15.02
C ASN A 29 11.16 -11.24 -13.68
N PHE A 30 12.17 -10.37 -13.66
CA PHE A 30 12.57 -9.60 -12.47
C PHE A 30 12.14 -8.13 -12.55
N GLY A 31 11.53 -7.71 -13.67
CA GLY A 31 11.01 -6.36 -13.87
C GLY A 31 9.62 -6.16 -13.28
N SER A 32 9.20 -4.90 -13.22
CA SER A 32 7.86 -4.51 -12.79
C SER A 32 6.79 -5.08 -13.74
N LYS A 33 5.80 -5.79 -13.20
CA LYS A 33 4.70 -6.40 -13.95
C LYS A 33 3.52 -5.44 -14.13
N TYR A 34 3.28 -4.56 -13.16
CA TYR A 34 2.09 -3.71 -13.11
C TYR A 34 2.36 -2.26 -13.49
N ILE A 35 3.62 -1.92 -13.75
CA ILE A 35 4.06 -0.58 -14.15
C ILE A 35 4.30 -0.58 -15.66
N LYS A 36 3.51 0.21 -16.39
CA LYS A 36 3.60 0.37 -17.84
C LYS A 36 3.42 1.85 -18.20
N ASN A 37 3.92 2.23 -19.36
CA ASN A 37 3.76 3.58 -19.95
C ASN A 37 4.12 4.71 -18.97
N LEU A 38 5.36 4.70 -18.45
CA LEU A 38 5.83 5.72 -17.49
C LEU A 38 5.73 7.14 -18.03
N ASP A 39 5.86 7.31 -19.35
CA ASP A 39 5.75 8.59 -20.06
C ASP A 39 4.39 9.28 -19.86
N GLU A 40 3.32 8.53 -19.56
CA GLU A 40 1.99 9.09 -19.25
C GLU A 40 1.98 9.85 -17.91
N TYR A 41 2.89 9.49 -16.99
CA TYR A 41 2.98 10.10 -15.67
C TYR A 41 3.88 11.33 -15.67
N GLY A 42 4.96 11.35 -16.46
CA GLY A 42 5.86 12.49 -16.55
C GLY A 42 7.33 12.07 -16.55
N GLU A 43 8.21 13.05 -16.31
CA GLU A 43 9.65 12.92 -16.50
C GLU A 43 10.43 12.63 -15.19
N PHE A 44 9.76 12.20 -14.12
CA PHE A 44 10.44 11.85 -12.88
C PHE A 44 11.50 10.75 -13.10
N ASN A 45 12.72 10.97 -12.62
CA ASN A 45 13.79 9.97 -12.69
C ASN A 45 13.58 8.87 -11.65
N TYR A 46 12.95 7.76 -12.04
CA TYR A 46 12.65 6.67 -11.12
C TYR A 46 13.86 5.96 -10.52
N ASN A 47 15.07 6.14 -11.08
CA ASN A 47 16.30 5.63 -10.48
C ASN A 47 16.65 6.35 -9.15
N ASP A 48 16.03 7.49 -8.86
CA ASP A 48 16.18 8.20 -7.59
C ASP A 48 15.36 7.57 -6.46
N LEU A 49 14.58 6.52 -6.72
CA LEU A 49 13.84 5.79 -5.70
C LEU A 49 14.73 4.81 -4.94
N SER A 50 14.47 4.66 -3.64
CA SER A 50 15.11 3.64 -2.81
C SER A 50 14.07 2.97 -1.92
N ILE A 51 13.93 1.65 -2.05
CA ILE A 51 12.99 0.89 -1.22
C ILE A 51 13.75 0.39 0.01
N ILE A 52 13.39 0.91 1.19
CA ILE A 52 14.01 0.54 2.47
C ILE A 52 13.55 -0.87 2.86
N CYS A 53 12.25 -1.12 2.81
CA CYS A 53 11.68 -2.42 3.07
C CYS A 53 10.32 -2.60 2.39
N SER A 54 10.00 -3.85 2.06
CA SER A 54 8.66 -4.28 1.67
C SER A 54 8.23 -5.42 2.58
N LEU A 55 7.43 -5.10 3.60
CA LEU A 55 7.10 -6.05 4.66
C LEU A 55 5.75 -6.70 4.40
N PHE A 56 5.69 -8.03 4.42
CA PHE A 56 4.42 -8.76 4.48
C PHE A 56 4.03 -9.00 5.95
N ILE A 57 3.04 -8.27 6.45
CA ILE A 57 2.60 -8.22 7.85
C ILE A 57 1.14 -8.71 7.98
N PRO A 58 0.86 -10.01 7.81
CA PRO A 58 -0.50 -10.53 7.83
C PRO A 58 -1.08 -10.69 9.25
N THR A 59 -0.24 -10.98 10.24
CA THR A 59 -0.70 -11.30 11.60
C THR A 59 -0.80 -10.07 12.48
N ILE A 60 -1.68 -10.13 13.49
CA ILE A 60 -1.78 -9.08 14.50
C ILE A 60 -0.49 -8.95 15.33
N ASP A 61 0.20 -10.07 15.59
CA ASP A 61 1.44 -10.07 16.34
C ASP A 61 2.57 -9.39 15.56
N ALA A 62 2.65 -9.57 14.23
CA ALA A 62 3.62 -8.84 13.43
C ALA A 62 3.35 -7.32 13.41
N VAL A 63 2.09 -6.89 13.50
CA VAL A 63 1.75 -5.46 13.69
C VAL A 63 2.29 -4.95 15.03
N LYS A 64 2.21 -5.75 16.10
CA LYS A 64 2.76 -5.38 17.41
C LYS A 64 4.28 -5.40 17.44
N ASP A 65 4.86 -6.52 17.03
CA ASP A 65 6.26 -6.83 17.30
C ASP A 65 7.21 -6.26 16.25
N ILE A 66 6.78 -6.22 14.98
CA ILE A 66 7.58 -5.68 13.88
C ILE A 66 7.28 -4.20 13.67
N LEU A 67 5.99 -3.82 13.57
CA LEU A 67 5.60 -2.42 13.38
C LEU A 67 5.55 -1.62 14.69
N LYS A 68 5.82 -2.24 15.85
CA LYS A 68 5.88 -1.56 17.16
C LYS A 68 4.60 -0.80 17.50
N VAL A 69 3.45 -1.31 17.06
CA VAL A 69 2.13 -0.77 17.39
C VAL A 69 1.67 -1.42 18.68
N GLU A 70 1.72 -0.70 19.80
CA GLU A 70 1.38 -1.25 21.12
C GLU A 70 -0.08 -1.77 21.19
N ASN A 71 -1.02 -0.97 20.69
CA ASN A 71 -2.45 -1.23 20.74
C ASN A 71 -3.07 -1.23 19.34
N PRO A 72 -2.79 -2.25 18.50
CA PRO A 72 -3.38 -2.32 17.18
C PRO A 72 -4.90 -2.51 17.30
N PRO A 73 -5.70 -2.07 16.30
CA PRO A 73 -7.13 -2.32 16.28
C PRO A 73 -7.45 -3.79 16.50
N LYS A 74 -8.49 -4.08 17.29
CA LYS A 74 -8.96 -5.45 17.47
C LYS A 74 -9.62 -5.93 16.16
N PRO A 75 -9.19 -7.05 15.57
CA PRO A 75 -9.83 -7.58 14.38
C PRO A 75 -11.19 -8.21 14.69
N ASP A 76 -12.09 -8.16 13.70
CA ASP A 76 -13.41 -8.79 13.76
C ASP A 76 -13.29 -10.31 13.80
N TYR A 77 -12.32 -10.85 13.05
CA TYR A 77 -11.98 -12.28 13.05
C TYR A 77 -10.47 -12.50 13.00
N LEU A 78 -10.05 -13.66 13.50
CA LEU A 78 -8.68 -14.16 13.37
C LEU A 78 -8.68 -15.49 12.63
N ILE A 79 -7.95 -15.57 11.52
CA ILE A 79 -7.75 -16.82 10.77
C ILE A 79 -6.29 -17.22 10.94
N LYS A 80 -6.01 -18.17 11.85
CA LYS A 80 -4.63 -18.61 12.14
C LYS A 80 -3.69 -17.42 12.47
N GLY A 81 -4.18 -16.46 13.25
CA GLY A 81 -3.46 -15.23 13.61
C GLY A 81 -3.53 -14.10 12.58
N ILE A 82 -4.02 -14.36 11.36
CA ILE A 82 -4.25 -13.34 10.33
C ILE A 82 -5.42 -12.45 10.75
N LYS A 83 -5.18 -11.13 10.73
CA LYS A 83 -6.18 -10.12 11.06
C LYS A 83 -7.21 -9.98 9.94
N VAL A 84 -8.50 -10.05 10.30
CA VAL A 84 -9.62 -9.82 9.37
C VAL A 84 -10.48 -8.70 9.94
N TYR A 85 -10.60 -7.61 9.19
CA TYR A 85 -11.47 -6.48 9.52
C TYR A 85 -12.61 -6.37 8.52
N ASP A 86 -13.65 -5.63 8.87
CA ASP A 86 -14.50 -4.95 7.88
C ASP A 86 -13.74 -3.80 7.18
N GLU A 87 -14.37 -3.20 6.16
CA GLU A 87 -13.71 -2.15 5.36
C GLU A 87 -13.33 -0.91 6.18
N ALA A 88 -14.12 -0.55 7.19
CA ALA A 88 -13.82 0.58 8.08
C ALA A 88 -12.59 0.27 8.96
N GLY A 89 -12.52 -0.93 9.52
CA GLY A 89 -11.37 -1.43 10.26
C GLY A 89 -10.13 -1.57 9.39
N ASP A 90 -10.28 -1.95 8.12
CA ASP A 90 -9.19 -1.97 7.14
C ASP A 90 -8.66 -0.57 6.87
N LYS A 91 -9.52 0.44 6.64
CA LYS A 91 -9.10 1.84 6.47
C LYS A 91 -8.27 2.31 7.66
N LYS A 92 -8.79 2.12 8.88
CA LYS A 92 -8.10 2.47 10.12
C LYS A 92 -6.75 1.75 10.25
N THR A 93 -6.72 0.45 9.99
CA THR A 93 -5.52 -0.37 10.17
C THR A 93 -4.47 -0.05 9.10
N SER A 94 -4.86 0.19 7.85
CA SER A 94 -3.93 0.58 6.78
C SER A 94 -3.19 1.87 7.11
N LYS A 95 -3.90 2.86 7.69
CA LYS A 95 -3.31 4.10 8.17
C LYS A 95 -2.29 3.85 9.29
N ILE A 96 -2.68 3.09 10.32
CA ILE A 96 -1.79 2.75 11.44
C ILE A 96 -0.53 2.04 10.95
N MET A 97 -0.66 1.11 10.00
CA MET A 97 0.49 0.40 9.41
C MET A 97 1.41 1.34 8.63
N ALA A 98 0.84 2.27 7.84
CA ALA A 98 1.62 3.26 7.10
C ALA A 98 2.35 4.23 8.05
N GLU A 99 1.69 4.73 9.08
CA GLU A 99 2.30 5.60 10.09
C GLU A 99 3.43 4.88 10.84
N ALA A 100 3.20 3.63 11.22
CA ALA A 100 4.17 2.83 11.95
C ALA A 100 5.43 2.55 11.11
N VAL A 101 5.27 2.11 9.85
CA VAL A 101 6.43 1.85 8.98
C VAL A 101 7.19 3.15 8.65
N MET A 102 6.49 4.28 8.49
CA MET A 102 7.13 5.58 8.32
C MET A 102 7.96 5.97 9.54
N LYS A 103 7.41 5.79 10.75
CA LYS A 103 8.10 6.11 12.00
C LYS A 103 9.37 5.28 12.20
N ILE A 104 9.31 3.98 11.89
CA ILE A 104 10.43 3.06 12.06
C ILE A 104 11.55 3.35 11.06
N THR A 105 11.19 3.55 9.79
CA THR A 105 12.17 3.66 8.70
C THR A 105 12.61 5.09 8.43
N LYS A 106 11.85 6.09 8.89
CA LYS A 106 12.02 7.51 8.56
C LYS A 106 12.03 7.76 7.05
N CYS A 107 11.28 6.96 6.30
CA CYS A 107 11.17 7.09 4.85
C CYS A 107 10.39 8.34 4.43
N ASP A 108 10.57 8.78 3.19
CA ASP A 108 9.84 9.90 2.59
C ASP A 108 8.38 9.52 2.25
N ILE A 109 8.17 8.27 1.82
CA ILE A 109 6.85 7.74 1.46
C ILE A 109 6.61 6.39 2.12
N ALA A 110 5.54 6.27 2.91
CA ALA A 110 5.13 5.04 3.55
C ALA A 110 3.81 4.51 2.99
N ILE A 111 3.69 3.18 2.86
CA ILE A 111 2.48 2.52 2.35
C ILE A 111 2.01 1.45 3.33
N GLY A 112 0.75 1.49 3.71
CA GLY A 112 0.08 0.48 4.51
C GLY A 112 -1.06 -0.17 3.74
N THR A 113 -1.16 -1.50 3.73
CA THR A 113 -2.29 -2.21 3.07
C THR A 113 -2.89 -3.30 3.95
N THR A 114 -4.22 -3.42 3.94
CA THR A 114 -4.96 -4.51 4.62
C THR A 114 -6.28 -4.79 3.92
N ALA A 115 -6.73 -6.04 3.93
CA ALA A 115 -8.04 -6.41 3.40
C ALA A 115 -8.59 -7.66 4.10
N GLY A 116 -9.68 -7.52 4.82
CA GLY A 116 -10.48 -8.59 5.37
C GLY A 116 -11.74 -8.83 4.52
N ILE A 117 -12.85 -8.25 4.96
CA ILE A 117 -14.18 -8.31 4.35
C ILE A 117 -14.48 -6.95 3.71
N GLY A 118 -14.62 -6.92 2.40
CA GLY A 118 -14.78 -5.68 1.64
C GLY A 118 -13.72 -5.51 0.57
N HIS A 119 -13.50 -4.26 0.18
CA HIS A 119 -12.51 -3.89 -0.83
C HIS A 119 -11.08 -3.77 -0.26
N GLY A 120 -10.93 -3.89 1.05
CA GLY A 120 -9.69 -3.58 1.75
C GLY A 120 -9.37 -2.08 1.70
N ALA A 121 -8.19 -1.72 2.19
CA ALA A 121 -7.71 -0.36 2.21
C ALA A 121 -6.22 -0.26 1.95
N ILE A 122 -5.86 0.86 1.34
CA ILE A 122 -4.49 1.28 1.02
C ILE A 122 -4.35 2.69 1.59
N THR A 123 -3.33 2.92 2.41
CA THR A 123 -2.96 4.26 2.85
C THR A 123 -1.53 4.56 2.43
N ILE A 124 -1.34 5.71 1.80
CA ILE A 124 -0.04 6.25 1.39
C ILE A 124 0.19 7.53 2.18
N ILE A 125 1.33 7.62 2.85
CA ILE A 125 1.72 8.78 3.65
C ILE A 125 3.00 9.36 3.09
N THR A 126 2.98 10.65 2.81
CA THR A 126 4.15 11.46 2.50
C THR A 126 4.34 12.53 3.58
N GLN A 127 5.31 13.41 3.38
CA GLN A 127 5.43 14.63 4.20
C GLN A 127 4.14 15.47 4.08
N ASN A 128 3.64 15.70 2.87
CA ASN A 128 2.57 16.67 2.66
C ASN A 128 1.17 16.06 2.69
N TYR A 129 1.04 14.75 2.49
CA TYR A 129 -0.25 14.12 2.27
C TYR A 129 -0.43 12.83 3.05
N GLN A 130 -1.66 12.57 3.46
CA GLN A 130 -2.15 11.23 3.77
C GLN A 130 -3.27 10.92 2.77
N ILE A 131 -3.08 9.87 1.99
CA ILE A 131 -4.02 9.44 0.96
C ILE A 131 -4.52 8.05 1.32
N THR A 132 -5.84 7.89 1.44
CA THR A 132 -6.46 6.59 1.71
C THR A 132 -7.41 6.24 0.56
N THR A 133 -7.35 4.99 0.10
CA THR A 133 -8.26 4.45 -0.91
C THR A 133 -8.55 2.98 -0.66
N ILE A 134 -9.40 2.39 -1.49
CA ILE A 134 -9.79 0.97 -1.48
C ILE A 134 -9.54 0.34 -2.84
N SER A 135 -9.44 -0.99 -2.92
CA SER A 135 -9.43 -1.67 -4.21
C SER A 135 -10.81 -1.59 -4.89
N ASP A 136 -10.88 -1.97 -6.16
CA ASP A 136 -12.13 -1.96 -6.93
C ASP A 136 -12.85 -3.33 -6.88
N VAL A 137 -12.35 -4.27 -6.06
CA VAL A 137 -12.88 -5.64 -5.99
C VAL A 137 -13.24 -5.98 -4.55
N TYR A 138 -14.52 -6.21 -4.31
CA TYR A 138 -15.02 -6.75 -3.05
C TYR A 138 -14.59 -8.22 -2.90
N SER A 139 -14.12 -8.61 -1.72
CA SER A 139 -13.93 -10.04 -1.39
C SER A 139 -14.05 -10.27 0.13
N ASP A 140 -14.17 -11.54 0.53
CA ASP A 140 -14.24 -11.96 1.93
C ASP A 140 -13.13 -12.96 2.22
N LEU A 141 -12.12 -12.53 2.98
CA LEU A 141 -10.95 -13.36 3.33
C LEU A 141 -11.29 -14.63 4.11
N ARG A 142 -12.49 -14.73 4.70
CA ARG A 142 -12.94 -15.93 5.41
C ARG A 142 -13.36 -17.04 4.44
N LYS A 143 -13.58 -16.71 3.17
CA LYS A 143 -13.99 -17.67 2.13
C LYS A 143 -12.76 -18.14 1.34
N VAL A 144 -12.75 -19.41 0.96
CA VAL A 144 -11.72 -19.98 0.06
C VAL A 144 -12.07 -19.61 -1.39
N ASN A 145 -11.97 -18.32 -1.73
CA ASN A 145 -12.16 -17.83 -3.09
C ASN A 145 -10.86 -17.18 -3.61
N SER A 146 -9.93 -18.02 -4.04
CA SER A 146 -8.60 -17.59 -4.48
C SER A 146 -8.64 -16.61 -5.65
N GLU A 147 -9.61 -16.75 -6.57
CA GLU A 147 -9.71 -15.89 -7.75
C GLU A 147 -10.10 -14.46 -7.36
N GLU A 148 -11.18 -14.29 -6.58
CA GLU A 148 -11.58 -12.94 -6.11
C GLU A 148 -10.49 -12.30 -5.23
N LEU A 149 -9.88 -13.09 -4.34
CA LEU A 149 -8.78 -12.61 -3.50
C LEU A 149 -7.59 -12.15 -4.34
N TYR A 150 -7.29 -12.88 -5.42
CA TYR A 150 -6.24 -12.50 -6.35
C TYR A 150 -6.61 -11.24 -7.14
N GLN A 151 -7.82 -11.12 -7.67
CA GLN A 151 -8.25 -9.90 -8.38
C GLN A 151 -8.24 -8.68 -7.47
N ARG A 152 -8.67 -8.83 -6.20
CA ARG A 152 -8.56 -7.78 -5.18
C ARG A 152 -7.12 -7.36 -4.94
N GLN A 153 -6.21 -8.32 -4.80
CA GLN A 153 -4.78 -8.05 -4.70
C GLN A 153 -4.26 -7.25 -5.91
N ILE A 154 -4.60 -7.66 -7.14
CA ILE A 154 -4.14 -6.99 -8.36
C ILE A 154 -4.66 -5.56 -8.46
N SER A 155 -5.96 -5.36 -8.20
CA SER A 155 -6.55 -4.01 -8.19
C SER A 155 -5.84 -3.12 -7.17
N GLY A 156 -5.62 -3.62 -5.94
CA GLY A 156 -4.95 -2.85 -4.90
C GLY A 156 -3.50 -2.48 -5.25
N ILE A 157 -2.71 -3.41 -5.81
CA ILE A 157 -1.34 -3.14 -6.24
C ILE A 157 -1.32 -2.06 -7.32
N LYS A 158 -2.14 -2.20 -8.37
CA LYS A 158 -2.20 -1.24 -9.48
C LYS A 158 -2.61 0.15 -9.00
N LYS A 159 -3.61 0.23 -8.12
CA LYS A 159 -4.11 1.50 -7.60
C LYS A 159 -3.07 2.21 -6.73
N ALA A 160 -2.40 1.48 -5.84
CA ALA A 160 -1.30 2.03 -5.04
C ALA A 160 -0.15 2.56 -5.92
N ILE A 161 0.29 1.77 -6.91
CA ILE A 161 1.33 2.17 -7.86
C ILE A 161 0.90 3.43 -8.63
N LYS A 162 -0.31 3.48 -9.18
CA LYS A 162 -0.82 4.65 -9.92
C LYS A 162 -0.73 5.92 -9.07
N ILE A 163 -1.17 5.84 -7.81
CA ILE A 163 -1.12 6.98 -6.88
C ILE A 163 0.34 7.41 -6.63
N ILE A 164 1.25 6.47 -6.39
CA ILE A 164 2.68 6.77 -6.18
C ILE A 164 3.29 7.46 -7.41
N LEU A 165 3.03 6.96 -8.62
CA LEU A 165 3.56 7.56 -9.85
C LEU A 165 3.02 8.98 -10.06
N LEU A 166 1.74 9.23 -9.77
CA LEU A 166 1.16 10.57 -9.82
C LEU A 166 1.80 11.53 -8.79
N ILE A 167 2.04 11.06 -7.57
CA ILE A 167 2.72 11.86 -6.53
C ILE A 167 4.13 12.21 -6.96
N LEU A 168 4.91 11.23 -7.41
CA LEU A 168 6.32 11.42 -7.81
C LEU A 168 6.47 12.42 -8.97
N ASN A 169 5.46 12.49 -9.85
CA ASN A 169 5.44 13.42 -10.98
C ASN A 169 4.70 14.74 -10.67
N ASN A 170 4.44 15.06 -9.39
CA ASN A 170 3.74 16.28 -8.98
C ASN A 170 2.34 16.46 -9.59
N LYS A 171 1.66 15.36 -9.93
CA LYS A 171 0.32 15.33 -10.53
C LYS A 171 -0.77 15.07 -9.48
N ILE A 172 -0.68 15.72 -8.33
CA ILE A 172 -1.61 15.50 -7.22
C ILE A 172 -3.07 15.76 -7.60
N ASN A 173 -3.32 16.74 -8.47
CA ASN A 173 -4.67 17.10 -8.93
C ASN A 173 -5.37 15.95 -9.68
N GLU A 174 -4.60 15.08 -10.35
CA GLU A 174 -5.14 13.92 -11.07
C GLU A 174 -5.63 12.83 -10.11
N LEU A 175 -5.22 12.85 -8.84
CA LEU A 175 -5.73 11.91 -7.83
C LEU A 175 -7.25 12.04 -7.64
N ASN A 176 -7.82 13.23 -7.81
CA ASN A 176 -9.27 13.45 -7.71
C ASN A 176 -10.09 12.67 -8.75
N THR A 177 -9.45 12.14 -9.79
CA THR A 177 -10.09 11.27 -10.79
C THR A 177 -10.16 9.80 -10.36
N ILE A 178 -9.50 9.43 -9.25
CA ILE A 178 -9.47 8.07 -8.73
C ILE A 178 -10.68 7.87 -7.81
N GLU A 179 -11.51 6.88 -8.14
CA GLU A 179 -12.68 6.54 -7.32
C GLU A 179 -12.29 6.10 -5.90
N ASN A 180 -13.09 6.52 -4.93
CA ASN A 180 -12.96 6.17 -3.51
C ASN A 180 -11.60 6.60 -2.93
N ILE A 181 -11.14 7.80 -3.26
CA ILE A 181 -9.94 8.41 -2.72
C ILE A 181 -10.29 9.46 -1.66
N GLU A 182 -9.56 9.44 -0.56
CA GLU A 182 -9.58 10.45 0.47
C GLU A 182 -8.17 11.05 0.56
N ILE A 183 -8.06 12.37 0.49
CA ILE A 183 -6.78 13.08 0.53
C ILE A 183 -6.85 14.08 1.68
N ILE A 184 -5.90 13.98 2.60
CA ILE A 184 -5.72 14.91 3.72
C ILE A 184 -4.36 15.58 3.55
N GLU A 185 -4.36 16.91 3.41
CA GLU A 185 -3.13 17.71 3.41
C GLU A 185 -2.62 17.86 4.86
N LYS A 186 -1.31 17.68 5.05
CA LYS A 186 -0.64 17.82 6.34
C LYS A 186 0.02 19.19 6.41
N TYR A 187 -0.51 20.05 7.26
CA TYR A 187 0.20 21.27 7.68
C TYR A 187 1.09 20.89 8.87
N PHE A 188 2.41 20.96 8.68
CA PHE A 188 3.38 20.85 9.77
C PHE A 188 3.70 22.22 10.35
#